data_AF-A0A917DGL1-F1
#
_entry.id   AF-A0A917DGL1-F1
#
_cell.length_a   1.000
_cell.length_b   1.000
_cell.length_c   1.000
_cell.angle_alpha   90.00
_cell.angle_beta   90.00
_cell.angle_gamma   90.00
#
_symmetry.space_group_name_H-M   'P 1'
#
loop_
_entity.id
_entity.type
_entity.pdbx_description
1 polymer ?
#
loop_
_entity_poly.entity_id
_entity_poly.type
_entity_poly.pdbx_seq_one_letter_code
_entity_poly.pdbx_strand_id
1 'polypeptide(L)' 'MQLWILSGNDRARAFYERHGFRADGVEFVDPASDGIVEVRMVLSAALKSEEAGNGITHQKLTWSR' A
#
# COMPACT_ATOMS: atom_id res chain seq x y z
N MET A 1 4.56 -0.31 6.47
CA MET A 1 4.74 -1.77 6.60
C MET A 1 5.17 -2.32 5.24
N GLN A 2 6.17 -3.20 5.19
CA GLN A 2 6.67 -3.79 3.94
C GLN A 2 6.96 -5.28 4.10
N LEU A 3 6.97 -6.02 2.99
CA LEU A 3 7.36 -7.43 2.89
C LEU A 3 7.98 -7.73 1.53
N TRP A 4 8.61 -8.90 1.40
CA TRP A 4 9.18 -9.39 0.14
C TRP A 4 8.44 -10.65 -0.30
N ILE A 5 8.20 -10.78 -1.60
CA ILE A 5 7.64 -11.99 -2.22
C ILE A 5 8.51 -12.42 -3.39
N LEU A 6 8.54 -13.72 -3.71
CA LEU A 6 9.16 -14.18 -4.96
C LEU A 6 8.45 -13.56 -6.17
N SER A 7 9.22 -13.08 -7.15
CA SER A 7 8.70 -12.45 -8.38
C SER A 7 7.77 -13.38 -9.15
N GLY A 8 8.08 -14.68 -9.20
CA GLY A 8 7.25 -15.71 -9.86
C GLY A 8 6.08 -16.25 -9.02
N ASN A 9 5.82 -15.71 -7.82
CA ASN A 9 4.71 -16.17 -6.98
C ASN A 9 3.46 -15.31 -7.19
N ASP A 10 2.82 -15.49 -8.35
CA ASP A 10 1.61 -14.77 -8.75
C ASP A 10 0.48 -14.90 -7.72
N ARG A 11 0.39 -16.06 -7.05
CA ARG A 11 -0.59 -16.29 -6.00
C ARG A 11 -0.35 -15.37 -4.80
N ALA A 12 0.89 -15.26 -4.32
CA ALA A 12 1.25 -14.36 -3.22
C ALA A 12 1.02 -12.90 -3.64
N ARG A 13 1.45 -12.52 -4.85
CA ARG A 13 1.24 -11.18 -5.39
C ARG A 13 -0.23 -10.79 -5.36
N ALA A 14 -1.09 -11.59 -5.98
CA ALA A 14 -2.52 -11.33 -6.02
C ALA A 14 -3.15 -11.33 -4.62
N PHE A 15 -2.67 -12.18 -3.70
CA PHE A 15 -3.13 -12.17 -2.31
C PHE A 15 -2.82 -10.83 -1.65
N TYR A 16 -1.57 -10.36 -1.67
CA TYR A 16 -1.19 -9.12 -0.99
C TYR A 16 -1.75 -7.87 -1.67
N GLU A 17 -1.89 -7.85 -2.99
CA GLU A 17 -2.57 -6.77 -3.71
C GLU A 17 -4.01 -6.58 -3.24
N ARG A 18 -4.76 -7.68 -3.06
CA ARG A 18 -6.12 -7.63 -2.48
C ARG A 18 -6.17 -7.12 -1.04
N HIS A 19 -5.05 -7.20 -0.30
CA HIS A 19 -4.93 -6.72 1.08
C HIS A 19 -4.31 -5.32 1.17
N GLY A 20 -4.25 -4.58 0.06
CA GLY A 20 -3.81 -3.18 0.03
C GLY A 20 -2.30 -2.98 -0.06
N PHE A 21 -1.53 -4.05 -0.29
CA PHE A 21 -0.12 -3.91 -0.64
C PHE A 21 0.04 -3.62 -2.13
N ARG A 22 1.15 -3.01 -2.50
CA ARG A 22 1.52 -2.77 -3.89
C ARG A 22 3.02 -2.95 -4.07
N ALA A 23 3.43 -3.48 -5.21
CA ALA A 23 4.83 -3.48 -5.59
C ALA A 23 5.32 -2.03 -5.78
N ASP A 24 6.42 -1.66 -5.14
CA ASP A 24 7.03 -0.32 -5.27
C ASP A 24 8.09 -0.24 -6.40
N GLY A 25 8.28 -1.35 -7.12
CA GLY A 25 9.28 -1.47 -8.19
C GLY A 25 10.67 -1.84 -7.70
N VAL A 26 10.88 -2.03 -6.39
CA VAL A 26 12.15 -2.50 -5.86
C VAL A 26 12.19 -4.02 -5.86
N GLU A 27 13.28 -4.53 -6.42
CA GLU A 27 13.58 -5.95 -6.50
C GLU A 27 14.90 -6.26 -5.80
N PHE A 28 14.99 -7.49 -5.29
CA PHE A 28 16.20 -8.04 -4.71
C PHE A 28 16.51 -9.35 -5.42
N VAL A 29 17.71 -9.46 -5.99
CA VAL A 29 18.19 -10.70 -6.59
C VAL A 29 19.12 -11.35 -5.58
N ASP A 30 18.75 -12.52 -5.07
CA ASP A 30 19.56 -13.25 -4.12
C ASP A 30 20.70 -14.00 -4.85
N PRO A 31 21.97 -13.60 -4.68
CA PRO A 31 23.10 -14.28 -5.31
C PRO A 31 23.38 -15.67 -4.70
N ALA A 32 22.90 -15.96 -3.49
CA ALA A 32 23.09 -17.24 -2.83
C ALA A 32 22.01 -18.28 -3.19
N SER A 33 20.90 -17.84 -3.78
CA SER A 33 19.75 -18.68 -4.11
C SER A 33 19.51 -18.76 -5.62
N ASP A 34 20.57 -18.99 -6.41
CA ASP A 34 20.52 -19.14 -7.87
C ASP A 34 19.82 -18.00 -8.63
N GLY A 35 19.93 -16.76 -8.13
CA GLY A 35 19.34 -15.59 -8.78
C GLY A 35 17.83 -15.49 -8.64
N ILE A 36 17.25 -16.11 -7.60
CA ILE A 36 15.86 -15.85 -7.21
C ILE A 36 15.64 -14.34 -7.06
N VAL A 37 14.58 -13.87 -7.71
CA VAL A 37 14.16 -12.47 -7.64
C VAL A 37 13.00 -12.34 -6.65
N GLU A 38 13.16 -11.44 -5.70
CA GLU A 38 12.13 -11.02 -4.77
C GLU A 38 11.66 -9.60 -5.11
N VAL A 39 10.37 -9.35 -5.01
CA VAL A 39 9.73 -8.05 -5.22
C VAL A 39 9.26 -7.51 -3.88
N ARG A 40 9.56 -6.24 -3.61
CA ARG A 40 9.09 -5.58 -2.40
C ARG A 40 7.66 -5.09 -2.54
N MET A 41 6.84 -5.49 -1.58
CA MET A 41 5.45 -5.08 -1.45
C MET A 41 5.33 -4.12 -0.27
N VAL A 42 4.80 -2.93 -0.52
CA VAL A 42 4.55 -1.90 0.50
C VAL A 42 3.06 -1.74 0.74
N LEU A 43 2.64 -1.62 2.00
CA LEU A 43 1.26 -1.27 2.31
C LEU A 43 1.00 0.14 1.78
N SER A 44 0.09 0.27 0.83
CA SER A 44 -0.30 1.58 0.33
C SER A 44 -1.15 2.26 1.39
N ALA A 45 -0.52 3.12 2.20
CA ALA A 45 -1.24 3.99 3.13
C ALA A 45 -2.12 5.05 2.42
N ALA A 46 -2.18 5.01 1.08
CA ALA A 46 -2.92 5.95 0.24
C ALA A 46 -4.37 5.52 -0.09
N LEU A 47 -4.99 4.65 0.72
CA LEU A 47 -6.46 4.58 0.83
C LEU A 47 -6.96 5.49 1.98
N LYS A 48 -6.39 6.70 2.02
CA LYS A 48 -6.88 7.89 2.72
C LYS A 48 -6.77 9.11 1.80
N SER A 49 -7.04 8.93 0.51
CA SER A 49 -7.16 10.02 -0.45
C SER A 49 -8.63 10.11 -0.88
N GLU A 50 -9.24 11.27 -0.67
CA GLU A 50 -10.47 11.74 -1.33
C GLU A 50 -11.84 11.36 -0.74
N GLU A 51 -12.01 11.44 0.58
CA GLU A 51 -13.31 11.81 1.18
C GLU A 51 -13.13 13.00 2.15
N ALA A 52 -12.34 13.98 1.72
CA ALA A 52 -12.16 15.28 2.38
C ALA A 52 -12.32 16.42 1.37
N GLY A 53 -13.18 16.23 0.36
CA GLY A 53 -13.42 17.19 -0.69
C GLY A 53 -14.80 17.02 -1.26
N ASN A 54 -15.81 17.53 -0.54
CA ASN A 54 -16.93 18.32 -1.06
C ASN A 54 -18.24 18.01 -0.32
N GLY A 55 -18.58 18.80 0.70
CA GLY A 55 -19.92 18.79 1.28
C GLY A 55 -20.07 19.37 2.68
N ILE A 56 -20.57 20.62 2.72
CA ILE A 56 -21.45 21.18 3.76
C ILE A 56 -20.78 21.87 4.97
N THR A 57 -20.62 23.19 4.81
CA THR A 57 -20.87 24.27 5.79
C THR A 57 -20.71 23.95 7.28
N HIS A 58 -19.56 24.32 7.86
CA HIS A 58 -19.47 24.60 9.30
C HIS A 58 -20.23 25.91 9.59
N GLN A 59 -21.50 25.78 9.92
CA GLN A 59 -22.24 26.85 10.58
C GLN A 59 -21.62 27.06 11.96
N LYS A 60 -21.14 28.29 12.16
CA LYS A 60 -20.50 28.80 13.37
C LYS A 60 -21.54 28.84 14.50
N LEU A 61 -21.57 27.82 15.35
CA LEU A 61 -22.31 27.87 16.62
C LEU A 61 -21.42 28.55 17.67
N THR A 62 -21.55 29.86 17.80
CA THR A 62 -21.13 30.60 19.00
C THR A 62 -21.93 30.09 20.19
N TRP A 63 -21.27 29.47 21.17
CA TRP A 63 -21.83 29.27 22.50
C TRP A 63 -21.44 30.46 23.38
N SER A 64 -22.45 31.26 23.73
CA SER A 64 -22.38 32.27 24.79
C SER A 64 -22.24 31.58 26.14
N ARG A 65 -21.40 32.13 27.01
CA ARG A 65 -21.60 32.09 28.46
C ARG A 65 -21.38 33.49 29.01
#